data_AF-A0ABD6AVR7-F1
#
_entry.id   AF-A0ABD6AVR7-F1
#
_cell.length_a   1.000
_cell.length_b   1.000
_cell.length_c   1.000
_cell.angle_alpha   90.00
_cell.angle_beta   90.00
_cell.angle_gamma   90.00
#
_symmetry.space_group_name_H-M   'P 1'
#
loop_
_entity.id
_entity.type
_entity.pdbx_description
1 polymer ?
#
loop_
_entity_poly.entity_id
_entity_poly.type
_entity_poly.pdbx_seq_one_letter_code
_entity_poly.pdbx_strand_id
1 'polypeptide(L)'
;MSRDPTFDLPTRPTRNYSRTTVEYEGSVVFGLTPEGHEVDDDHLDGLLVGVLDDGPYRYGDWFDLPMPLYTVHDDVTGDTFRAGIRDGTIELHVLPATEPPGLAALYDRLVATTDHEWAVDCRSDAPAGD
;
A
#
# COMPACT_ATOMS: atom_id res chain seq x y z
N MET A 1 -14.88 -16.00 5.81
CA MET A 1 -14.98 -14.89 6.80
C MET A 1 -13.58 -14.60 7.28
N SER A 2 -12.81 -13.96 6.40
CA SER A 2 -11.46 -13.52 6.71
C SER A 2 -11.58 -12.32 7.64
N ARG A 3 -10.86 -12.37 8.75
CA ARG A 3 -10.83 -11.32 9.77
C ARG A 3 -10.40 -10.02 9.11
N ASP A 4 -11.16 -8.94 9.30
CA ASP A 4 -10.77 -7.63 8.77
C ASP A 4 -9.34 -7.32 9.23
N PRO A 5 -8.41 -7.10 8.29
CA PRO A 5 -7.02 -6.84 8.63
C PRO A 5 -6.92 -5.52 9.38
N THR A 6 -6.31 -5.53 10.57
CA THR A 6 -6.21 -4.32 11.42
C THR A 6 -5.21 -3.29 10.86
N PHE A 7 -4.33 -3.67 9.92
CA PHE A 7 -3.20 -2.85 9.46
C PHE A 7 -2.34 -2.30 10.61
N ASP A 8 -2.19 -3.08 11.69
CA ASP A 8 -1.33 -2.75 12.81
C ASP A 8 0.11 -2.54 12.32
N LEU A 9 0.69 -1.38 12.62
CA LEU A 9 2.06 -1.05 12.25
C LEU A 9 3.04 -1.61 13.29
N PRO A 10 3.75 -2.73 13.02
CA PRO A 10 4.63 -3.34 14.01
C PRO A 10 5.83 -2.45 14.34
N THR A 11 6.24 -1.62 13.38
CA THR A 11 7.23 -0.55 13.54
C THR A 11 6.80 0.64 12.70
N ARG A 12 7.09 1.86 13.16
CA ARG A 12 6.83 3.06 12.35
C ARG A 12 8.11 3.42 11.61
N PRO A 13 8.11 3.44 10.27
CA PRO A 13 9.28 3.87 9.51
C PRO A 13 9.62 5.31 9.86
N THR A 14 10.90 5.58 10.11
CA THR A 14 11.38 6.92 10.47
C THR A 14 12.14 7.54 9.31
N ARG A 15 11.91 8.84 9.09
CA ARG A 15 12.66 9.63 8.12
C ARG A 15 13.70 10.47 8.85
N ASN A 16 14.96 10.16 8.60
CA ASN A 16 16.09 10.88 9.16
C ASN A 16 16.62 11.88 8.13
N TYR A 17 16.92 13.11 8.57
CA TYR A 17 17.46 14.14 7.69
C TYR A 17 18.89 14.44 8.11
N SER A 18 19.82 14.18 7.21
CA SER A 18 21.16 14.76 7.28
C SER A 18 21.24 15.98 6.36
N ARG A 19 22.32 16.77 6.48
CA ARG A 19 22.52 17.96 5.63
C ARG A 19 22.65 17.62 4.13
N THR A 20 22.85 16.36 3.79
CA THR A 20 23.13 15.89 2.42
C THR A 20 22.21 14.78 1.95
N THR A 21 21.50 14.10 2.85
CA THR A 21 20.76 12.88 2.52
C THR A 21 19.49 12.78 3.36
N VAL A 22 18.44 12.21 2.76
CA VAL A 22 17.26 11.73 3.46
C VAL A 22 17.35 10.21 3.54
N GLU A 23 17.38 9.66 4.74
CA GLU A 23 17.42 8.21 4.97
C GLU A 23 16.08 7.78 5.55
N TYR A 24 15.58 6.66 5.04
CA TYR A 24 14.38 6.01 5.54
C TYR A 24 14.83 4.75 6.28
N GLU A 25 14.59 4.73 7.59
CA GLU A 25 14.95 3.62 8.47
C GLU A 25 13.70 2.83 8.85
N GLY A 26 13.76 1.52 8.61
CA GLY A 26 12.61 0.62 8.70
C GLY A 26 11.68 0.73 7.50
N SER A 27 11.08 -0.38 7.12
CA SER A 27 10.06 -0.43 6.07
C SER A 27 8.92 -1.33 6.53
N VAL A 28 7.68 -0.89 6.35
CA VAL A 28 6.50 -1.75 6.50
C VAL A 28 5.78 -1.78 5.16
N VAL A 29 5.48 -2.97 4.69
CA VAL A 29 4.77 -3.23 3.45
C VAL A 29 3.66 -4.23 3.74
N PHE A 30 2.43 -3.88 3.37
CA PHE A 30 1.31 -4.80 3.37
C PHE A 30 1.09 -5.34 1.95
N GLY A 31 1.15 -6.65 1.77
CA GLY A 31 0.78 -7.30 0.50
C GLY A 31 -0.68 -7.71 0.53
N LEU A 32 -1.44 -7.32 -0.49
CA LEU A 32 -2.81 -7.74 -0.73
C LEU A 32 -2.84 -8.66 -1.94
N THR A 33 -3.14 -9.94 -1.74
CA THR A 33 -3.14 -10.95 -2.78
C THR A 33 -4.55 -11.52 -2.94
N PRO A 34 -5.16 -11.48 -4.14
CA PRO A 34 -6.43 -12.14 -4.40
C PRO A 34 -6.31 -13.65 -4.16
N GLU A 35 -7.29 -14.23 -3.47
CA GLU A 35 -7.37 -15.67 -3.25
C GLU A 35 -8.16 -16.37 -4.37
N GLY A 36 -7.82 -17.65 -4.61
CA GLY A 36 -8.58 -18.54 -5.47
C GLY A 36 -8.15 -18.59 -6.94
N HIS A 37 -7.43 -17.59 -7.45
CA HIS A 37 -6.77 -17.63 -8.76
C HIS A 37 -5.64 -16.61 -8.87
N GLU A 38 -4.64 -16.92 -9.68
CA GLU A 38 -3.59 -15.97 -10.04
C GLU A 38 -4.21 -14.86 -10.91
N VAL A 39 -4.08 -13.62 -10.45
CA VAL A 39 -4.47 -12.42 -11.18
C VAL A 39 -3.20 -11.76 -11.68
N ASP A 40 -3.16 -11.38 -12.95
CA ASP A 40 -2.00 -10.70 -13.54
C ASP A 40 -1.87 -9.25 -13.07
N ASP A 41 -0.64 -8.74 -13.13
CA ASP A 41 -0.30 -7.40 -12.64
C ASP A 41 -1.07 -6.30 -13.40
N ASP A 42 -1.34 -6.47 -14.70
CA ASP A 42 -2.09 -5.48 -15.50
C ASP A 42 -3.56 -5.41 -15.06
N HIS A 43 -4.17 -6.54 -14.70
CA HIS A 43 -5.53 -6.58 -14.17
C HIS A 43 -5.61 -5.93 -12.79
N LEU A 44 -4.64 -6.22 -11.91
CA LEU A 44 -4.55 -5.57 -10.59
C LEU A 44 -4.31 -4.07 -10.73
N ASP A 45 -3.57 -3.65 -11.74
CA ASP A 45 -3.32 -2.24 -12.03
C ASP A 45 -4.60 -1.52 -12.42
N GLY A 46 -5.34 -2.07 -13.38
CA GLY A 46 -6.64 -1.54 -13.76
C GLY A 46 -7.62 -1.45 -12.59
N LEU A 47 -7.63 -2.47 -11.71
CA LEU A 47 -8.45 -2.46 -10.51
C LEU A 47 -8.04 -1.36 -9.53
N LEU A 48 -6.75 -1.27 -9.21
CA LEU A 48 -6.22 -0.28 -8.28
C LEU A 48 -6.50 1.13 -8.79
N VAL A 49 -6.17 1.41 -10.05
CA VAL A 49 -6.42 2.69 -10.71
C VAL A 49 -7.91 3.03 -10.70
N GLY A 50 -8.79 2.05 -11.00
CA GLY A 50 -10.24 2.26 -10.91
C GLY A 50 -10.72 2.67 -9.53
N VAL A 51 -10.25 1.99 -8.48
CA VAL A 51 -10.55 2.36 -7.08
C VAL A 51 -10.00 3.74 -6.72
N LEU A 52 -8.82 4.09 -7.21
CA LEU A 52 -8.21 5.40 -6.97
C LEU A 52 -8.96 6.52 -7.69
N ASP A 53 -9.43 6.29 -8.92
CA ASP A 53 -10.21 7.26 -9.71
C ASP A 53 -11.62 7.49 -9.16
N ASP A 54 -12.30 6.43 -8.71
CA ASP A 54 -13.66 6.52 -8.16
C ASP A 54 -13.66 6.97 -6.68
N GLY A 55 -12.54 6.78 -5.98
CA GLY A 55 -12.38 7.10 -4.58
C GLY A 55 -11.96 8.55 -4.30
N PRO A 56 -11.94 8.96 -3.02
CA PRO A 56 -11.48 10.28 -2.60
C PRO A 56 -9.94 10.33 -2.55
N TYR A 57 -9.28 9.90 -3.62
CA TYR A 57 -7.83 9.81 -3.69
C TYR A 57 -7.26 10.84 -4.65
N ARG A 58 -6.09 11.36 -4.29
CA ARG A 58 -5.18 12.00 -5.24
C ARG A 58 -3.97 11.11 -5.38
N TYR A 59 -3.68 10.67 -6.58
CA TYR A 59 -2.55 9.79 -6.82
C TYR A 59 -1.72 10.25 -8.02
N GLY A 60 -0.46 9.85 -8.02
CA GLY A 60 0.47 10.10 -9.11
C GLY A 60 1.39 8.92 -9.32
N ASP A 61 1.62 8.58 -10.57
CA ASP A 61 2.51 7.51 -10.99
C ASP A 61 3.98 7.95 -10.96
N TRP A 62 4.86 7.00 -10.67
CA TRP A 62 6.30 7.12 -10.85
C TRP A 62 6.67 6.58 -12.23
N PHE A 63 6.81 7.50 -13.18
CA PHE A 63 7.22 7.19 -14.55
C PHE A 63 8.54 6.39 -14.62
N ASP A 64 8.63 5.51 -15.62
CA ASP A 64 9.82 4.71 -15.98
C ASP A 64 10.23 3.64 -14.95
N LEU A 65 9.33 3.20 -14.08
CA LEU A 65 9.55 2.02 -13.25
C LEU A 65 9.20 0.72 -14.01
N PRO A 66 9.88 -0.40 -13.71
CA PRO A 66 9.58 -1.70 -14.30
C PRO A 66 8.27 -2.31 -13.78
N MET A 67 7.57 -1.61 -12.87
CA MET A 67 6.36 -2.04 -12.19
C MET A 67 5.48 -0.83 -11.88
N PRO A 68 4.14 -0.95 -11.88
CA PRO A 68 3.26 0.13 -11.46
C PRO A 68 3.54 0.54 -10.01
N LEU A 69 3.68 1.84 -9.76
CA LEU A 69 3.88 2.38 -8.42
C LEU A 69 3.29 3.78 -8.29
N TYR A 70 2.26 3.88 -7.48
CA TYR A 70 1.53 5.10 -7.21
C TYR A 70 1.87 5.66 -5.85
N THR A 71 2.06 6.97 -5.76
CA THR A 71 1.95 7.69 -4.49
C THR A 71 0.51 8.11 -4.32
N VAL A 72 -0.15 7.64 -3.26
CA VAL A 72 -1.57 7.82 -2.98
C VAL A 72 -1.74 8.73 -1.78
N HIS A 73 -2.59 9.73 -1.92
CA HIS A 73 -3.08 10.58 -0.83
C HIS A 73 -4.58 10.34 -0.67
N ASP A 74 -5.01 9.93 0.52
CA ASP A 74 -6.43 9.80 0.87
C ASP A 74 -6.91 11.15 1.41
N ASP A 75 -7.79 11.84 0.67
CA ASP A 75 -8.32 13.15 1.08
C ASP A 75 -9.29 13.05 2.28
N VAL A 76 -9.77 11.84 2.65
CA VAL A 76 -10.66 11.63 3.81
C VAL A 76 -9.86 11.48 5.10
N THR A 77 -8.83 10.63 5.10
CA THR A 77 -8.03 10.38 6.31
C THR A 77 -6.84 11.34 6.41
N GLY A 78 -6.42 11.94 5.30
CA GLY A 78 -5.21 12.75 5.19
C GLY A 78 -3.93 11.93 5.07
N ASP A 79 -4.04 10.60 5.00
CA ASP A 79 -2.92 9.68 4.93
C ASP A 79 -2.26 9.70 3.55
N THR A 80 -0.95 9.45 3.53
CA THR A 80 -0.20 9.26 2.29
C THR A 80 0.61 7.99 2.39
N PHE A 81 0.55 7.14 1.38
CA PHE A 81 1.32 5.90 1.27
C PHE A 81 1.66 5.62 -0.19
N ARG A 82 2.40 4.56 -0.47
CA ARG A 82 2.60 4.11 -1.87
C ARG A 82 1.91 2.78 -2.09
N ALA A 83 1.32 2.62 -3.27
CA ALA A 83 0.71 1.38 -3.72
C ALA A 83 1.44 0.94 -4.98
N GLY A 84 2.05 -0.24 -4.94
CA GLY A 84 2.73 -0.83 -6.10
C GLY A 84 2.15 -2.20 -6.42
N ILE A 85 2.44 -2.72 -7.60
CA ILE A 85 1.93 -4.02 -8.04
C ILE A 85 3.09 -4.89 -8.46
N ARG A 86 3.10 -6.11 -7.94
CA ARG A 86 4.17 -7.05 -8.17
C ARG A 86 3.72 -8.48 -7.94
N ASP A 87 4.03 -9.36 -8.89
CA ASP A 87 3.89 -10.80 -8.72
C ASP A 87 2.46 -11.19 -8.26
N GLY A 88 1.42 -10.58 -8.85
CA GLY A 88 0.01 -10.80 -8.53
C GLY A 88 -0.43 -10.23 -7.17
N THR A 89 0.31 -9.27 -6.63
CA THR A 89 0.08 -8.67 -5.30
C THR A 89 0.09 -7.15 -5.36
N ILE A 90 -0.87 -6.51 -4.70
CA ILE A 90 -0.84 -5.07 -4.45
C ILE A 90 -0.03 -4.84 -3.15
N GLU A 91 1.10 -4.15 -3.25
CA GLU A 91 1.94 -3.80 -2.11
C GLU A 91 1.67 -2.37 -1.63
N LEU A 92 1.22 -2.22 -0.40
CA LEU A 92 1.04 -0.94 0.28
C LEU A 92 2.28 -0.63 1.14
N HIS A 93 3.11 0.29 0.68
CA HIS A 93 4.31 0.74 1.36
C HIS A 93 3.98 1.89 2.30
N VAL A 94 4.18 1.65 3.60
CA VAL A 94 3.95 2.60 4.67
C VAL A 94 5.03 3.68 4.65
N LEU A 95 4.60 4.94 4.63
CA LEU A 95 5.45 6.11 4.83
C LEU A 95 5.38 6.55 6.31
N PRO A 96 6.32 7.40 6.77
CA PRO A 96 6.36 7.82 8.18
C PRO A 96 5.08 8.47 8.71
N ALA A 97 4.31 9.11 7.83
CA ALA A 97 3.05 9.77 8.15
C ALA A 97 1.81 8.91 7.83
N THR A 98 1.99 7.69 7.32
CA THR A 98 0.88 6.77 7.07
C THR A 98 0.34 6.23 8.38
N GLU A 99 -0.97 6.30 8.54
CA GLU A 99 -1.70 5.65 9.63
C GLU A 99 -2.58 4.50 9.10
N PRO A 100 -2.92 3.51 9.95
CA PRO A 100 -3.77 2.38 9.57
C PRO A 100 -5.10 2.75 8.88
N PRO A 101 -5.81 3.85 9.25
CA PRO A 101 -7.08 4.19 8.62
C PRO A 101 -7.01 4.36 7.10
N GLY A 102 -5.98 5.03 6.56
CA GLY A 102 -5.84 5.20 5.11
C GLY A 102 -5.60 3.88 4.38
N LEU A 103 -4.84 2.96 4.98
CA LEU A 103 -4.59 1.63 4.42
C LEU A 103 -5.85 0.76 4.42
N ALA A 104 -6.56 0.75 5.56
CA ALA A 104 -7.83 0.05 5.70
C ALA A 104 -8.88 0.58 4.72
N ALA A 105 -8.96 1.90 4.55
CA ALA A 105 -9.92 2.53 3.66
C ALA A 105 -9.69 2.16 2.19
N LEU A 106 -8.44 1.97 1.75
CA LEU A 106 -8.15 1.47 0.40
C LEU A 106 -8.51 -0.01 0.26
N TYR A 107 -8.14 -0.83 1.25
CA TYR A 107 -8.48 -2.24 1.28
C TYR A 107 -9.99 -2.48 1.21
N ASP A 108 -10.77 -1.77 2.02
CA ASP A 108 -12.23 -1.88 2.04
C ASP A 108 -12.85 -1.56 0.67
N ARG A 109 -12.27 -0.60 -0.07
CA ARG A 109 -12.73 -0.26 -1.42
C ARG A 109 -12.34 -1.31 -2.46
N LEU A 110 -11.15 -1.90 -2.37
CA LEU A 110 -10.76 -3.03 -3.22
C LEU A 110 -11.69 -4.24 -3.02
N VAL A 111 -11.99 -4.57 -1.77
CA VAL A 111 -12.94 -5.62 -1.40
C VAL A 111 -14.35 -5.28 -1.87
N ALA A 112 -14.80 -4.02 -1.76
CA ALA A 112 -16.13 -3.63 -2.22
C ALA A 112 -16.29 -3.63 -3.76
N THR A 113 -15.17 -3.47 -4.49
CA THR A 113 -15.16 -3.39 -5.96
C THR A 113 -15.00 -4.76 -6.62
N THR A 114 -14.62 -5.79 -5.84
CA THR A 114 -14.34 -7.14 -6.36
C THR A 114 -15.06 -8.21 -5.56
N ASP A 115 -15.37 -9.33 -6.21
CA ASP A 115 -15.87 -10.54 -5.53
C ASP A 115 -14.72 -11.44 -5.00
N HIS A 116 -13.48 -10.92 -4.97
CA HIS A 116 -12.32 -11.67 -4.50
C HIS A 116 -12.27 -11.74 -2.97
N GLU A 117 -11.93 -12.90 -2.44
CA GLU A 117 -11.34 -12.97 -1.10
C GLU A 117 -9.89 -12.49 -1.19
N TRP A 118 -9.40 -11.76 -0.19
CA TRP A 118 -8.07 -11.18 -0.20
C TRP A 118 -7.27 -11.66 1.00
N ALA A 119 -6.09 -12.21 0.74
CA ALA A 119 -5.08 -12.47 1.76
C ALA A 119 -4.29 -11.18 2.02
N VAL A 120 -4.01 -10.91 3.30
CA VAL A 120 -3.21 -9.74 3.71
C VAL A 120 -2.01 -10.21 4.51
N ASP A 121 -0.82 -9.92 3.97
CA ASP A 121 0.47 -10.20 4.60
C ASP A 121 1.15 -8.90 5.01
N CYS A 122 1.74 -8.88 6.20
CA CYS A 122 2.55 -7.75 6.67
C CYS A 122 4.02 -8.14 6.68
N ARG A 123 4.84 -7.41 5.92
CA ARG A 123 6.30 -7.52 5.95
C ARG A 123 6.86 -6.25 6.58
N SER A 124 7.69 -6.42 7.60
CA SER A 124 8.37 -5.29 8.24
C SER A 124 9.85 -5.59 8.44
N ASP A 125 10.69 -4.64 8.06
CA ASP A 125 12.10 -4.62 8.43
C ASP A 125 12.28 -3.62 9.58
N ALA A 126 12.84 -4.09 10.69
CA ALA A 126 13.14 -3.22 11.81
C ALA A 126 14.34 -2.32 11.45
N PRO A 127 14.38 -1.06 11.91
CA PRO A 127 15.60 -0.26 11.79
C PRO A 127 16.76 -1.07 12.40
N ALA A 128 17.91 -1.13 11.72
CA ALA A 128 19.10 -1.77 12.25
C ALA A 128 19.41 -1.13 13.61
N GLY A 129 19.15 -1.86 14.69
CA GLY A 129 19.38 -1.38 16.04
C GLY A 129 20.87 -1.11 16.25
N ASP A 130 21.18 0.08 16.79
CA ASP A 130 22.50 0.45 17.32
C ASP A 130 22.82 -0.34 18.61
#